data_AF-X0Y1P4-F1
#
_entry.id   AF-X0Y1P4-F1
#
_cell.length_a   1.000
_cell.length_b   1.000
_cell.length_c   1.000
_cell.angle_alpha   90.00
_cell.angle_beta   90.00
_cell.angle_gamma   90.00
#
_symmetry.space_group_name_H-M   'P 1'
#
loop_
_entity.id
_entity.type
_entity.pdbx_description
1 polymer ?
#
loop_
_entity_poly.entity_id
_entity_poly.type
_entity_poly.pdbx_seq_one_letter_code
_entity_poly.pdbx_strand_id
1 'polypeptide(L)'
;EGHSVKAMIHKKKPKYIDDAVHYILADITNPASLKSIIDDIDVVFHCAALVRDYGPKKDFFKINVEGTKILANLCKNNIERFIFLSHIQYES
;
A
#
# COMPACT_ATOMS: atom_id res chain seq x y z
N GLU A 1 13.20 15.54 -6.10
CA GLU A 1 13.33 15.37 -7.57
C GLU A 1 14.37 14.28 -7.84
N GLY A 2 14.24 13.53 -8.93
CA GLY A 2 15.20 12.45 -9.28
C GLY A 2 14.86 11.04 -8.79
N HIS A 3 13.68 10.81 -8.22
CA HIS A 3 13.24 9.47 -7.81
C HIS A 3 12.27 8.87 -8.83
N SER A 4 12.42 7.56 -9.11
CA SER A 4 11.41 6.79 -9.82
C SER A 4 10.29 6.39 -8.85
N VAL A 5 9.03 6.50 -9.29
CA VAL A 5 7.88 6.21 -8.43
C VAL A 5 7.04 5.10 -9.05
N LYS A 6 6.85 4.02 -8.29
CA LYS A 6 5.82 3.00 -8.56
C LYS A 6 4.63 3.26 -7.63
N ALA A 7 3.45 3.45 -8.20
CA ALA A 7 2.22 3.67 -7.42
C ALA A 7 1.26 2.49 -7.57
N MET A 8 1.04 1.77 -6.47
CA MET A 8 0.05 0.70 -6.42
C MET A 8 -1.37 1.27 -6.43
N ILE A 9 -2.22 0.76 -7.33
CA ILE A 9 -3.65 1.10 -7.42
C ILE A 9 -4.49 -0.18 -7.29
N HIS A 10 -5.61 -0.12 -6.58
CA HIS A 10 -6.44 -1.33 -6.35
C HIS A 10 -7.47 -1.56 -7.47
N LYS A 11 -8.24 -0.54 -7.87
CA LYS A 11 -9.36 -0.72 -8.82
C LYS A 11 -9.23 0.10 -10.09
N LYS A 12 -8.96 1.39 -9.95
CA LYS A 12 -8.89 2.33 -11.07
C LYS A 12 -7.74 3.29 -10.88
N LYS A 13 -7.18 3.75 -12.00
CA LYS A 13 -6.24 4.86 -12.03
C LYS A 13 -6.89 6.11 -11.41
N PRO A 14 -6.10 6.96 -10.71
CA PRO A 14 -6.61 8.22 -10.19
C PRO A 14 -7.06 9.15 -11.33
N LYS A 15 -7.91 10.14 -11.02
CA LYS A 15 -8.37 11.13 -12.00
C LYS A 15 -7.22 11.98 -12.53
N TYR A 16 -6.29 12.33 -11.65
CA TYR A 16 -5.07 13.05 -11.98
C TYR A 16 -3.94 12.02 -12.08
N ILE A 17 -3.32 11.98 -13.24
CA ILE A 17 -2.22 11.08 -13.57
C ILE A 17 -0.99 11.93 -13.79
N ASP A 18 0.14 11.43 -13.29
CA ASP A 18 1.45 11.97 -13.56
C ASP A 18 2.21 10.96 -14.43
N ASP A 19 2.68 11.40 -15.60
CA ASP A 19 3.38 10.53 -16.55
C ASP A 19 4.74 10.04 -16.01
N ALA A 20 5.30 10.71 -14.99
CA ALA A 20 6.51 10.26 -14.31
C ALA A 20 6.25 9.09 -13.34
N VAL A 21 4.98 8.73 -13.09
CA VAL A 21 4.60 7.68 -12.14
C VAL A 21 4.23 6.39 -12.88
N HIS A 22 4.89 5.29 -12.52
CA HIS A 22 4.51 3.96 -12.98
C HIS A 22 3.37 3.40 -12.11
N TYR A 23 2.14 3.44 -12.63
CA TYR A 23 0.97 2.89 -11.94
C TYR A 23 0.85 1.38 -12.14
N ILE A 24 0.70 0.63 -11.04
CA ILE A 24 0.60 -0.84 -11.04
C ILE A 24 -0.70 -1.27 -10.37
N LEU A 25 -1.52 -2.06 -11.07
CA LEU A 25 -2.75 -2.61 -10.50
C LEU A 25 -2.42 -3.80 -9.60
N ALA A 26 -2.81 -3.74 -8.32
CA ALA A 26 -2.59 -4.83 -7.38
C ALA A 26 -3.55 -4.79 -6.18
N ASP A 27 -3.67 -5.91 -5.48
CA ASP A 27 -4.50 -6.06 -4.28
C ASP A 27 -3.61 -6.42 -3.10
N ILE A 28 -3.60 -5.56 -2.09
CA ILE A 28 -2.79 -5.73 -0.88
C ILE A 28 -3.15 -7.00 -0.09
N THR A 29 -4.35 -7.55 -0.32
CA THR A 29 -4.81 -8.81 0.30
C THR A 29 -4.45 -10.05 -0.52
N ASN A 30 -3.83 -9.88 -1.70
CA ASN A 30 -3.39 -10.94 -2.59
C ASN A 30 -1.85 -10.91 -2.74
N PRO A 31 -1.09 -11.73 -2.00
CA PRO A 31 0.37 -11.77 -2.05
C PRO A 31 0.94 -11.99 -3.45
N ALA A 32 0.26 -12.78 -4.29
CA ALA A 32 0.71 -13.05 -5.65
C ALA A 32 0.73 -11.78 -6.52
N SER A 33 -0.15 -10.82 -6.24
CA SER A 33 -0.19 -9.54 -6.95
C SER A 33 0.89 -8.55 -6.51
N LEU A 34 1.55 -8.80 -5.36
CA LEU A 34 2.53 -7.89 -4.76
C LEU A 34 3.98 -8.27 -5.07
N LYS A 35 4.22 -9.49 -5.57
CA LYS A 35 5.57 -10.07 -5.66
C LYS A 35 6.53 -9.22 -6.49
N SER A 36 6.08 -8.67 -7.62
CA SER A 36 6.92 -7.84 -8.51
C SER A 36 6.91 -6.35 -8.18
N ILE A 37 6.09 -5.92 -7.20
CA ILE A 37 5.94 -4.50 -6.87
C ILE A 37 7.17 -4.01 -6.09
N ILE A 38 7.75 -4.89 -5.29
CA ILE A 38 8.90 -4.58 -4.42
C ILE A 38 10.25 -4.75 -5.12
N ASP A 39 10.28 -5.26 -6.35
CA ASP A 39 11.52 -5.39 -7.12
C ASP A 39 12.11 -4.00 -7.39
N ASP A 40 13.40 -3.83 -7.15
CA ASP A 40 14.14 -2.56 -7.33
C ASP A 40 13.49 -1.37 -6.59
N ILE A 41 13.08 -1.57 -5.32
CA ILE A 41 12.52 -0.54 -4.45
C ILE A 41 13.39 -0.31 -3.22
N ASP A 42 13.83 0.92 -3.02
CA ASP A 42 14.57 1.32 -1.81
C ASP A 42 13.63 1.64 -0.63
N VAL A 43 12.50 2.32 -0.93
CA VAL A 43 11.57 2.85 0.07
C VAL A 43 10.12 2.54 -0.28
N VAL A 44 9.37 2.02 0.68
CA VAL A 44 7.92 1.81 0.55
C VAL A 44 7.16 2.75 1.48
N PHE A 45 6.24 3.53 0.92
CA PHE A 45 5.25 4.31 1.64
C PHE A 45 3.92 3.54 1.66
N HIS A 46 3.53 3.03 2.82
CA HIS A 46 2.27 2.31 2.98
C HIS A 46 1.15 3.29 3.35
N CYS A 47 0.40 3.72 2.33
CA CYS A 47 -0.78 4.60 2.47
C CYS A 47 -2.11 3.87 2.25
N ALA A 48 -2.09 2.55 2.05
CA ALA A 48 -3.28 1.77 1.71
C ALA A 48 -4.13 1.55 2.96
N ALA A 49 -5.37 2.06 2.94
CA ALA A 49 -6.34 1.80 3.99
C ALA A 49 -7.76 1.78 3.44
N LEU A 50 -8.60 0.91 4.01
CA LEU A 50 -10.04 1.09 3.98
C LEU A 50 -10.41 2.08 5.10
N VAL A 51 -10.85 3.28 4.70
CA VAL A 51 -11.29 4.36 5.59
C VAL A 51 -12.76 4.64 5.28
N ARG A 52 -13.68 4.21 6.14
CA ARG A 52 -15.13 4.38 5.96
C ARG A 52 -15.86 4.42 7.30
N ASP A 53 -16.96 5.17 7.35
CA ASP A 53 -17.90 5.17 8.49
C ASP A 53 -18.64 3.82 8.65
N TYR A 54 -18.78 3.06 7.55
CA TYR A 54 -19.45 1.77 7.52
C TYR A 54 -18.76 0.76 6.59
N GLY A 55 -18.57 -0.45 7.12
CA GLY A 55 -18.05 -1.64 6.47
C GLY A 55 -17.98 -2.77 7.51
N PRO A 56 -18.03 -4.06 7.14
CA PRO A 56 -17.91 -5.12 8.12
C PRO A 56 -16.52 -5.06 8.76
N LYS A 57 -16.43 -5.17 10.08
CA LYS A 57 -15.16 -5.21 10.84
C LYS A 57 -14.14 -6.19 10.23
N LYS A 58 -14.62 -7.29 9.64
CA LYS A 58 -13.82 -8.28 8.92
C LYS A 58 -13.03 -7.68 7.75
N ASP A 59 -13.62 -6.77 6.98
CA ASP A 59 -12.96 -6.19 5.81
C ASP A 59 -11.90 -5.18 6.22
N PHE A 60 -12.17 -4.37 7.25
CA PHE A 60 -11.16 -3.50 7.85
C PHE A 60 -9.97 -4.30 8.36
N PHE A 61 -10.22 -5.39 9.09
CA PHE A 61 -9.15 -6.24 9.58
C PHE A 61 -8.38 -6.90 8.42
N LYS A 62 -9.09 -7.44 7.42
CA LYS A 62 -8.46 -8.06 6.26
C LYS A 62 -7.57 -7.09 5.48
N ILE A 63 -8.02 -5.86 5.26
CA ILE A 63 -7.28 -4.89 4.44
C ILE A 63 -6.20 -4.18 5.28
N ASN A 64 -6.59 -3.53 6.38
CA ASN A 64 -5.72 -2.63 7.12
C ASN A 64 -4.75 -3.38 8.05
N VAL A 65 -5.08 -4.61 8.46
CA VAL A 65 -4.21 -5.42 9.33
C VAL A 65 -3.52 -6.50 8.51
N GLU A 66 -4.28 -7.43 7.93
CA GLU A 66 -3.67 -8.57 7.22
C GLU A 66 -2.96 -8.15 5.93
N GLY A 67 -3.55 -7.25 5.14
CA GLY A 67 -2.88 -6.68 3.96
C GLY A 67 -1.57 -5.97 4.31
N THR A 68 -1.57 -5.17 5.37
CA THR A 68 -0.36 -4.50 5.87
C THR A 68 0.71 -5.50 6.29
N LYS A 69 0.34 -6.57 7.01
CA LYS A 69 1.28 -7.64 7.39
C LYS A 69 1.88 -8.34 6.18
N ILE A 70 1.08 -8.64 5.15
CA ILE A 70 1.56 -9.26 3.91
C ILE A 70 2.64 -8.37 3.28
N LEU A 71 2.33 -7.08 3.07
CA LEU A 71 3.27 -6.14 2.45
C LEU A 71 4.53 -5.94 3.30
N ALA A 72 4.40 -5.76 4.62
CA ALA A 72 5.53 -5.59 5.51
C ALA A 72 6.46 -6.82 5.52
N ASN A 73 5.89 -8.02 5.50
CA ASN A 73 6.66 -9.26 5.42
C ASN A 73 7.38 -9.41 4.07
N LEU A 74 6.75 -9.01 2.96
CA LEU A 74 7.40 -8.99 1.65
C LEU A 74 8.56 -7.98 1.61
N CYS A 75 8.40 -6.82 2.23
CA CYS A 75 9.44 -5.80 2.30
C CYS A 75 10.60 -6.18 3.24
N LYS A 76 10.37 -7.11 4.17
CA LYS A 76 11.34 -7.52 5.18
C LYS A 76 12.62 -8.06 4.50
N ASN A 77 13.75 -7.40 4.76
CA ASN A 77 15.07 -7.67 4.19
C ASN A 77 15.24 -7.38 2.69
N ASN A 78 14.20 -6.89 2.00
CA ASN A 78 14.25 -6.59 0.56
C ASN A 78 14.36 -5.09 0.26
N ILE A 79 13.97 -4.24 1.20
CA ILE A 79 14.01 -2.78 1.04
C ILE A 79 14.75 -2.12 2.21
N GLU A 80 15.26 -0.92 2.00
CA GLU A 80 15.98 -0.16 3.03
C GLU A 80 15.03 0.44 4.07
N ARG A 81 13.84 0.88 3.64
CA ARG A 81 12.90 1.58 4.53
C ARG A 81 11.43 1.32 4.22
N PHE A 82 10.70 0.89 5.23
CA PHE A 82 9.24 0.81 5.23
C PHE A 82 8.64 1.94 6.07
N ILE A 83 7.86 2.83 5.45
CA ILE A 83 7.19 3.95 6.10
C ILE A 83 5.70 3.59 6.22
N PHE A 84 5.27 3.31 7.44
CA PHE A 84 3.88 2.99 7.76
C PHE A 84 3.13 4.26 8.18
N LEU A 85 2.05 4.59 7.47
CA LEU A 85 1.16 5.69 7.85
C LEU A 85 -0.06 5.14 8.58
N SER A 86 -0.31 5.64 9.78
CA SER A 86 -1.48 5.32 10.59
C SER A 86 -2.15 6.59 11.12
N HIS A 87 -3.32 6.43 11.72
CA HIS A 87 -4.07 7.51 12.33
C HIS A 87 -4.19 7.28 13.83
N ILE A 88 -4.00 8.32 14.63
CA ILE A 88 -4.27 8.30 16.08
C ILE A 88 -5.76 8.54 16.31
N GLN A 89 -6.42 7.72 17.12
CA GLN A 89 -7.78 8.02 17.51
C GLN A 89 -7.75 9.22 18.48
N TYR A 90 -8.43 10.31 18.12
CA TYR A 90 -8.62 11.42 19.03
C TYR A 90 -9.70 11.00 20.04
N GLU A 91 -9.31 10.78 21.29
CA GLU A 91 -10.26 10.62 22.40
C GLU A 91 -10.67 12.02 22.86
N SER A 92 -11.98 12.31 22.77
CA SER A 92 -12.62 13.49 23.35
C SER A 92 -13.09 13.20 24.77
#